data_AF-A0A820KFN3-F1
#
_entry.id   AF-A0A820KFN3-F1
#
_cell.length_a   1.000
_cell.length_b   1.000
_cell.length_c   1.000
_cell.angle_alpha   90.00
_cell.angle_beta   90.00
_cell.angle_gamma   90.00
#
_symmetry.space_group_name_H-M   'P 1'
#
loop_
_entity.id
_entity.type
_entity.pdbx_description
1 polymer ?
#
loop_
_entity_poly.entity_id
_entity_poly.type
_entity_poly.pdbx_seq_one_letter_code
_entity_poly.pdbx_strand_id
1 'polypeptide(L)'
;MHEQRVFLRYLRPPVPEPGTLTIKEVRPLQPRPLSPLIIREQSAARSSPPPLILRERPPTPPPPVPDEIITHRLPTSPVQSRSVIIERFPSPPEQTR
;
A
#
# COMPACT_ATOMS: atom_id res chain seq x y z
N MET A 1 38.35 -61.23 35.31
CA MET A 1 38.55 -60.00 34.52
C MET A 1 37.33 -59.85 33.64
N HIS A 2 36.48 -58.84 33.86
CA HIS A 2 35.25 -58.65 33.08
C HIS A 2 35.49 -57.51 32.09
N GLU A 3 35.37 -57.79 30.79
CA GLU A 3 35.39 -56.77 29.75
C GLU A 3 33.99 -56.22 29.54
N GLN A 4 33.84 -54.91 29.74
CA GLN A 4 32.62 -54.19 29.41
C GLN A 4 32.82 -53.44 28.10
N ARG A 5 32.02 -53.78 27.08
CA ARG A 5 32.03 -53.10 25.78
C ARG A 5 30.98 -52.00 25.77
N VAL A 6 31.43 -50.77 25.54
CA VAL A 6 30.58 -49.58 25.43
C VAL A 6 30.55 -49.13 23.97
N PHE A 7 29.34 -48.95 23.43
CA PHE A 7 29.14 -48.47 22.07
C PHE A 7 28.62 -47.04 22.11
N LEU A 8 29.43 -46.08 21.64
CA LEU A 8 29.06 -44.68 21.48
C LEU A 8 28.53 -44.46 20.06
N ARG A 9 27.28 -44.00 19.94
CA ARG A 9 26.68 -43.61 18.66
C ARG A 9 26.39 -42.12 18.67
N TYR A 10 27.15 -41.35 17.89
CA TYR A 10 26.91 -39.91 17.73
C TYR A 10 25.67 -39.71 16.85
N LEU A 11 24.67 -39.01 17.37
CA LEU A 11 23.50 -38.62 16.60
C LEU A 11 23.88 -37.43 15.71
N ARG A 12 23.65 -37.54 14.40
CA ARG A 12 23.82 -36.42 13.48
C ARG A 12 22.79 -35.35 13.85
N PRO A 13 23.18 -34.08 14.06
CA PRO A 13 22.23 -33.01 14.33
C PRO A 13 21.29 -32.82 13.12
N PRO A 14 20.02 -32.44 13.35
CA PRO A 14 19.09 -32.18 12.26
C PRO A 14 19.62 -31.02 11.40
N VAL A 15 19.62 -31.23 10.09
CA VAL A 15 20.00 -30.19 9.13
C VAL A 15 18.84 -29.19 9.07
N PRO A 16 19.08 -27.88 9.27
CA PRO A 16 18.02 -26.88 9.16
C PRO A 16 17.48 -26.87 7.72
N GLU A 17 16.16 -26.78 7.57
CA GLU A 17 15.58 -26.74 6.24
C GLU A 17 16.01 -25.45 5.50
N PRO A 18 16.36 -25.55 4.21
CA PRO A 18 16.69 -24.37 3.42
C PRO A 18 15.46 -23.46 3.33
N GLY A 19 15.67 -22.16 3.60
CA GLY A 19 14.62 -21.14 3.48
C GLY A 19 14.04 -21.08 2.06
N THR A 20 12.73 -20.83 1.95
CA THR A 20 12.05 -20.81 0.65
C THR A 20 12.21 -19.45 -0.04
N LEU A 21 12.87 -19.43 -1.20
CA LEU A 21 12.96 -18.24 -2.04
C LEU A 21 11.67 -18.09 -2.86
N THR A 22 10.94 -16.99 -2.63
CA THR A 22 9.67 -16.71 -3.35
C THR A 22 9.88 -15.60 -4.37
N ILE A 23 9.90 -15.94 -5.66
CA ILE A 23 9.94 -14.96 -6.76
C ILE A 23 8.51 -14.49 -7.03
N LYS A 24 8.25 -13.19 -6.85
CA LYS A 24 6.95 -12.58 -7.17
C LYS A 24 7.10 -11.67 -8.39
N GLU A 25 6.44 -12.02 -9.48
CA GLU A 25 6.23 -11.11 -10.60
C GLU A 25 5.04 -10.22 -10.26
N VAL A 26 5.29 -8.92 -10.11
CA VAL A 26 4.25 -7.95 -9.77
C VAL A 26 3.97 -7.10 -11.00
N ARG A 27 2.78 -7.30 -11.59
CA ARG A 27 2.28 -6.39 -12.62
C ARG A 27 1.71 -5.14 -11.95
N PRO A 28 2.16 -3.93 -12.36
CA PRO A 28 1.57 -2.71 -11.86
C PRO A 28 0.10 -2.66 -12.25
N LEU A 29 -0.75 -2.20 -11.32
CA LEU A 29 -2.16 -1.97 -11.59
C LEU A 29 -2.27 -0.96 -12.75
N GLN A 30 -2.94 -1.36 -13.83
CA GLN A 30 -3.11 -0.47 -14.96
C GLN A 30 -4.02 0.70 -14.56
N PRO A 31 -3.60 1.96 -14.76
CA PRO A 31 -4.42 3.10 -14.41
C PRO A 31 -5.69 3.07 -15.26
N ARG A 32 -6.85 3.08 -14.60
CA ARG A 32 -8.13 3.27 -15.27
C ARG A 32 -8.17 4.68 -15.87
N PRO A 33 -8.80 4.88 -17.04
CA PRO A 33 -8.98 6.21 -17.60
C PRO A 33 -9.67 7.12 -16.58
N LEU A 34 -9.13 8.32 -16.39
CA LEU A 34 -9.68 9.28 -15.45
C LEU A 34 -11.02 9.80 -16.00
N SER A 35 -12.06 9.79 -15.17
CA SER A 35 -13.31 10.48 -15.48
C SER A 35 -13.05 11.98 -15.68
N PRO A 36 -13.84 12.67 -16.52
CA PRO A 36 -13.71 14.10 -16.71
C PRO A 36 -13.86 14.86 -15.39
N LEU A 37 -13.04 15.90 -15.21
CA LEU A 37 -13.20 16.82 -14.09
C LEU A 37 -14.36 17.76 -14.41
N ILE A 38 -15.45 17.66 -13.64
CA ILE A 38 -16.57 18.60 -13.71
C ILE A 38 -16.36 19.64 -12.61
N ILE A 39 -16.05 20.88 -12.99
CA ILE A 39 -15.92 21.99 -12.04
C ILE A 39 -17.28 22.66 -11.93
N ARG A 40 -17.88 22.57 -10.73
CA ARG A 40 -19.12 23.25 -10.38
C ARG A 40 -18.84 24.33 -9.36
N GLU A 41 -19.41 25.50 -9.56
CA GLU A 41 -19.34 26.60 -8.61
C GLU A 41 -20.22 26.29 -7.40
N GLN A 42 -19.63 26.22 -6.21
CA GLN A 42 -20.31 25.96 -4.94
C GLN A 42 -19.99 27.05 -3.92
N SER A 43 -20.98 27.44 -3.12
CA SER A 43 -20.84 28.43 -2.05
C SER A 43 -20.12 27.87 -0.82
N ALA A 44 -19.38 28.73 -0.13
CA ALA A 44 -18.51 28.34 0.98
C ALA A 44 -19.30 27.77 2.18
N ALA A 45 -18.96 26.56 2.60
CA ALA A 45 -19.46 25.96 3.83
C ALA A 45 -18.86 26.64 5.06
N ARG A 46 -19.65 26.81 6.13
CA ARG A 46 -19.16 27.31 7.42
C ARG A 46 -18.39 26.19 8.13
N SER A 47 -17.13 26.46 8.48
CA SER A 47 -16.25 25.55 9.19
C SER A 47 -16.55 25.54 10.68
N SER A 48 -16.81 24.36 11.26
CA SER A 48 -16.82 24.12 12.70
C SER A 48 -15.59 23.28 13.07
N PRO A 49 -14.84 23.63 14.13
CA PRO A 49 -13.66 22.88 14.51
C PRO A 49 -14.03 21.47 15.03
N PRO A 50 -13.25 20.42 14.68
CA PRO A 50 -13.46 19.07 15.19
C PRO A 50 -13.02 18.97 16.66
N PRO A 51 -13.62 18.07 17.46
CA PRO A 51 -13.24 17.86 18.85
C PRO A 51 -11.86 17.20 18.99
N LEU A 52 -11.11 17.61 20.01
CA LEU A 52 -9.81 17.05 20.38
C LEU A 52 -9.99 15.67 21.02
N ILE A 53 -9.44 14.64 20.39
CA ILE A 53 -9.43 13.26 20.89
C ILE A 53 -7.99 12.91 21.27
N LEU A 54 -7.72 12.82 22.57
CA LEU A 54 -6.45 12.35 23.11
C LEU A 54 -6.48 10.82 23.20
N ARG A 55 -5.54 10.16 22.54
CA ARG A 55 -5.37 8.71 22.57
C ARG A 55 -3.92 8.39 22.89
N GLU A 56 -3.71 7.69 23.99
CA GLU A 56 -2.40 7.15 24.32
C GLU A 56 -2.09 5.98 23.39
N ARG A 57 -0.87 5.97 22.85
CA ARG A 57 -0.44 4.93 21.92
C ARG A 57 0.17 3.78 22.71
N PRO A 58 -0.25 2.52 22.46
CA PRO A 58 0.40 1.36 23.05
C PRO A 58 1.86 1.24 22.58
N PRO A 59 2.71 0.54 23.37
CA PRO A 59 4.12 0.35 23.04
C PRO A 59 4.30 -0.42 21.74
N THR A 60 5.36 -0.06 21.00
CA THR A 60 5.68 -0.68 19.71
C THR A 60 6.29 -2.07 19.93
N PRO A 61 5.78 -3.12 19.26
CA PRO A 61 6.38 -4.45 19.33
C PRO A 61 7.75 -4.50 18.63
N PRO A 62 8.58 -5.50 18.96
CA PRO A 62 9.91 -5.66 18.35
C PRO A 62 9.83 -5.98 16.84
N PRO A 63 10.88 -5.64 16.06
CA PRO A 63 10.90 -5.86 14.62
C PRO A 63 11.07 -7.35 14.27
N PRO A 64 10.38 -7.86 13.23
CA PRO A 64 10.57 -9.22 12.73
C PRO A 64 11.87 -9.39 11.95
N VAL A 65 12.31 -10.65 11.82
CA VAL A 65 13.48 -11.06 11.00
C VAL A 65 13.15 -10.88 9.52
N PRO A 66 14.08 -10.34 8.69
CA PRO A 66 13.78 -10.02 7.30
C PRO A 66 13.78 -11.26 6.39
N ASP A 67 12.71 -11.42 5.61
CA ASP A 67 12.66 -12.34 4.47
C ASP A 67 13.31 -11.71 3.23
N GLU A 68 14.10 -12.49 2.49
CA GLU A 68 14.68 -12.05 1.22
C GLU A 68 13.68 -12.27 0.07
N ILE A 69 13.03 -11.20 -0.37
CA ILE A 69 12.02 -11.22 -1.44
C ILE A 69 12.54 -10.45 -2.65
N ILE A 70 12.83 -11.16 -3.73
CA ILE A 70 13.22 -10.57 -5.01
C ILE A 70 11.95 -10.27 -5.81
N THR A 71 11.61 -8.99 -5.95
CA THR A 71 10.42 -8.54 -6.70
C THR A 71 10.82 -7.98 -8.06
N HIS A 72 10.34 -8.62 -9.13
CA HIS A 72 10.52 -8.13 -10.49
C HIS A 72 9.32 -7.24 -10.89
N ARG A 73 9.58 -5.98 -11.24
CA ARG A 73 8.54 -4.99 -11.60
C ARG A 73 8.56 -4.72 -13.10
N LEU A 74 7.42 -4.92 -13.75
CA LEU A 74 7.24 -4.56 -15.15
C LEU A 74 6.99 -3.04 -15.29
N PRO A 75 7.39 -2.42 -16.41
CA PRO A 75 7.17 -1.00 -16.66
C PRO A 75 5.67 -0.67 -16.71
N THR A 76 5.31 0.45 -16.08
CA THR A 76 3.92 0.94 -16.00
C THR A 76 3.56 1.71 -17.27
N SER A 77 2.36 1.45 -17.81
CA SER A 77 1.81 2.19 -18.95
C SER A 77 1.50 3.64 -18.55
N PRO A 78 1.79 4.64 -19.41
CA PRO A 78 1.54 6.04 -19.08
C PRO A 78 0.04 6.32 -18.84
N VAL A 79 -0.24 7.18 -17.85
CA VAL A 79 -1.61 7.60 -17.51
C VAL A 79 -2.16 8.49 -18.62
N GLN A 80 -3.39 8.24 -19.05
CA GLN A 80 -4.10 9.05 -20.05
C GLN A 80 -4.45 10.44 -19.49
N SER A 81 -4.41 11.46 -20.35
CA SER A 81 -4.79 12.84 -19.99
C SER A 81 -6.29 12.95 -19.70
N ARG A 82 -6.67 13.77 -18.72
CA ARG A 82 -8.07 14.01 -18.33
C ARG A 82 -8.71 15.12 -19.18
N SER A 83 -9.97 14.97 -19.52
CA SER A 83 -10.81 16.04 -20.07
C SER A 83 -11.44 16.88 -18.94
N VAL A 84 -11.65 18.19 -19.17
CA VAL A 84 -12.24 19.12 -18.20
C VAL A 84 -13.52 19.70 -18.79
N ILE A 85 -14.63 19.62 -18.05
CA ILE A 85 -15.93 20.18 -18.41
C ILE A 85 -16.24 21.31 -17.42
N ILE A 86 -16.47 22.53 -17.94
CA ILE A 86 -16.79 23.72 -17.15
C ILE A 86 -18.25 24.08 -17.40
N GLU A 87 -19.10 23.89 -16.39
CA GLU A 87 -20.51 24.27 -16.43
C GLU A 87 -20.66 25.65 -15.77
N ARG A 88 -21.05 26.68 -16.54
CA ARG A 88 -21.23 28.06 -16.04
C ARG A 88 -22.71 28.44 -16.02
N PHE A 89 -23.10 29.28 -15.06
CA PHE A 89 -24.43 29.90 -15.07
C PHE A 89 -24.54 30.98 -16.18
N PRO A 90 -25.71 31.14 -16.81
CA PRO A 90 -25.93 32.20 -17.79
C PRO A 90 -25.90 33.58 -17.13
N SER A 91 -25.43 34.60 -17.86
CA SER A 91 -25.46 35.99 -17.41
C SER A 91 -26.90 36.47 -17.19
N PRO A 92 -27.17 37.30 -16.17
CA PRO A 92 -28.49 37.88 -15.97
C PRO A 92 -28.88 38.79 -17.16
N PRO A 93 -30.18 38.92 -17.48
CA PRO A 93 -30.65 39.75 -18.59
C PRO A 93 -30.36 41.24 -18.32
N GLU A 94 -29.92 41.97 -19.36
CA GLU A 94 -29.76 43.43 -19.27
C GLU A 94 -31.15 44.10 -19.18
N GLN A 95 -31.36 44.92 -18.15
CA GLN A 95 -32.57 45.73 -18.04
C GLN A 95 -32.51 46.87 -19.07
N THR A 96 -33.40 46.82 -20.06
CA THR A 96 -33.70 47.96 -20.94
C THR A 96 -34.34 49.08 -20.14
N ARG A 97 -33.75 50.28 -20.19
CA ARG A 97 -34.22 51.50 -19.54
C ARG A 97 -35.24 52.24 -20.41
#